data_AF-A0A6M1QNM7-F1
#
_entry.id   AF-A0A6M1QNM7-F1
#
_cell.length_a   1.000
_cell.length_b   1.000
_cell.length_c   1.000
_cell.angle_alpha   90.00
_cell.angle_beta   90.00
_cell.angle_gamma   90.00
#
_symmetry.space_group_name_H-M   'P 1'
#
loop_
_entity.id
_entity.type
_entity.pdbx_description
1 polymer ?
#
loop_
_entity_poly.entity_id
_entity_poly.type
_entity_poly.pdbx_seq_one_letter_code
_entity_poly.pdbx_strand_id
1 'polypeptide(L)'
;MTMTATYLSLTLIASIAALGGAVLNLTGHRIPVTEAQRLSVPLEWLRFPIGVSYALGFLGLLAGVAVPAIGVVAAAGFVAFFLLAIGAHLRVGDRSPGRAGAGLALAAATLVVTGLWAARQDDLGGVVAAYVNDLPDPWWPVVLLAVIQVGDAVMCFKPVGFIATCFTDVGLPRALWPVMPWVKVAATAGLVAGLWVPYVGALTSAALVAYFVCAVSAHIRARDIGRNLVLNATLSLILCVAVFVLCFLR
;
A
#
# COMPACT_ATOMS: atom_id res chain seq x y z
N MET A 1 -9.02 -25.47 18.62
CA MET A 1 -9.56 -24.82 17.40
C MET A 1 -8.76 -25.32 16.21
N THR A 2 -9.40 -25.66 15.10
CA THR A 2 -8.71 -26.03 13.85
C THR A 2 -8.05 -24.79 13.23
N MET A 3 -7.01 -24.98 12.41
CA MET A 3 -6.29 -23.86 11.78
C MET A 3 -7.19 -22.93 10.97
N THR A 4 -8.15 -23.49 10.23
CA THR A 4 -9.14 -22.71 9.46
C THR A 4 -10.03 -21.88 10.38
N ALA A 5 -10.48 -22.43 11.52
CA ALA A 5 -11.26 -21.66 12.48
C ALA A 5 -10.44 -20.50 13.07
N THR A 6 -9.18 -20.74 13.45
CA THR A 6 -8.28 -19.69 13.94
C THR A 6 -8.06 -18.59 12.90
N TYR A 7 -7.83 -18.97 11.64
CA TYR A 7 -7.68 -18.05 10.52
C TYR A 7 -8.92 -17.17 10.31
N LEU A 8 -10.11 -17.78 10.21
CA LEU A 8 -11.36 -17.04 10.01
C LEU A 8 -11.69 -16.15 11.20
N SER A 9 -11.47 -16.62 12.43
CA SER A 9 -11.70 -15.83 13.65
C SER A 9 -10.78 -14.60 13.69
N LEU A 10 -9.47 -14.76 13.49
CA LEU A 10 -8.53 -13.64 13.51
C LEU A 10 -8.79 -12.64 12.37
N THR A 11 -9.11 -13.15 11.17
CA THR A 11 -9.45 -12.30 10.02
C THR A 11 -10.71 -11.48 10.30
N LEU A 12 -11.73 -12.09 10.90
CA LEU A 12 -12.96 -11.38 11.29
C LEU A 12 -12.69 -10.32 12.37
N ILE A 13 -11.96 -10.66 13.42
CA ILE A 13 -11.60 -9.72 14.50
C ILE A 13 -10.81 -8.53 13.95
N ALA A 14 -9.78 -8.80 13.13
CA ALA A 14 -8.98 -7.76 12.49
C ALA A 14 -9.81 -6.90 11.54
N SER A 15 -10.72 -7.50 10.77
CA SER A 15 -11.63 -6.78 9.87
C SER A 15 -12.57 -5.85 10.64
N ILE A 16 -13.17 -6.31 11.75
CA ILE A 16 -14.04 -5.47 12.60
C ILE A 16 -13.24 -4.33 13.21
N ALA A 17 -12.04 -4.59 13.72
CA ALA A 17 -11.16 -3.56 14.27
C ALA A 17 -10.77 -2.54 13.20
N ALA A 18 -10.45 -3.00 11.99
CA ALA A 18 -10.12 -2.15 10.86
C ALA A 18 -11.30 -1.29 10.41
N LEU A 19 -12.50 -1.85 10.34
CA LEU A 19 -13.73 -1.10 10.05
C LEU A 19 -13.98 -0.02 11.11
N GLY A 20 -13.85 -0.36 12.40
CA GLY A 20 -13.95 0.62 13.49
C GLY A 20 -12.91 1.74 13.34
N GLY A 21 -11.65 1.38 13.05
CA GLY A 21 -10.59 2.35 12.74
C GLY A 21 -10.94 3.26 11.56
N ALA A 22 -11.46 2.70 10.46
CA ALA A 22 -11.87 3.45 9.29
C ALA A 22 -12.99 4.44 9.63
N VAL A 23 -14.07 3.96 10.28
CA VAL A 23 -15.22 4.80 10.65
C VAL A 23 -14.78 5.93 11.57
N LEU A 24 -14.02 5.65 12.62
CA LEU A 24 -13.58 6.67 13.57
C LEU A 24 -12.72 7.77 12.91
N ASN A 25 -11.80 7.37 12.04
CA ASN A 25 -10.90 8.30 11.35
C ASN A 25 -11.63 9.11 10.26
N LEU A 26 -12.47 8.46 9.45
CA LEU A 26 -13.18 9.11 8.34
C LEU A 26 -14.32 10.03 8.81
N THR A 27 -14.90 9.78 9.99
CA THR A 27 -15.95 10.63 10.59
C THR A 27 -15.39 11.72 11.51
N GLY A 28 -14.07 11.76 11.75
CA GLY A 28 -13.47 12.76 12.61
C GLY A 28 -13.82 12.59 14.09
N HIS A 29 -13.97 11.34 14.56
CA HIS A 29 -14.27 11.07 15.96
C HIS A 29 -13.18 11.65 16.89
N ARG A 30 -13.56 12.08 18.10
CA ARG A 30 -12.63 12.71 19.07
C ARG A 30 -11.40 11.86 19.39
N ILE A 31 -11.54 10.53 19.37
CA ILE A 31 -10.46 9.60 19.71
C ILE A 31 -9.25 9.76 18.76
N PRO A 32 -9.36 9.55 17.43
CA PRO A 32 -8.24 9.80 16.52
C PRO A 32 -7.77 11.26 16.50
N VAL A 33 -8.67 12.22 16.65
CA VAL A 33 -8.32 13.66 16.66
C VAL A 33 -7.39 14.01 17.81
N THR A 34 -7.73 13.60 19.03
CA THR A 34 -6.88 13.82 20.21
C THR A 34 -5.52 13.15 20.05
N GLU A 35 -5.48 11.94 19.51
CA GLU A 35 -4.21 11.23 19.29
C GLU A 35 -3.35 11.92 18.22
N ALA A 36 -3.94 12.34 17.10
CA ALA A 36 -3.20 13.04 16.05
C ALA A 36 -2.62 14.37 16.55
N GLN A 37 -3.38 15.14 17.34
CA GLN A 37 -2.88 16.38 17.96
C GLN A 37 -1.70 16.10 18.90
N ARG A 38 -1.82 15.06 19.73
CA ARG A 38 -0.75 14.64 20.65
C ARG A 38 0.51 14.22 19.90
N LEU A 39 0.37 13.52 18.78
CA LEU A 39 1.47 13.05 17.94
C LEU A 39 1.99 14.11 16.96
N SER A 40 1.42 15.32 16.97
CA SER A 40 1.68 16.37 15.98
C SER A 40 1.54 15.87 14.53
N VAL A 41 0.57 14.99 14.30
CA VAL A 41 0.18 14.49 12.98
C VAL A 41 -0.87 15.42 12.39
N PRO A 42 -0.74 15.84 11.12
CA PRO A 42 -1.71 16.73 10.49
C PRO A 42 -3.12 16.13 10.52
N LEU A 43 -4.13 16.94 10.86
CA LEU A 43 -5.50 16.45 11.02
C LEU A 43 -6.10 15.92 9.71
N GLU A 44 -5.65 16.46 8.57
CA GLU A 44 -6.05 15.95 7.25
C GLU A 44 -5.61 14.49 7.02
N TRP A 45 -4.57 14.02 7.71
CA TRP A 45 -4.11 12.62 7.62
C TRP A 45 -5.12 11.64 8.19
N LEU A 46 -5.97 12.07 9.13
CA LEU A 46 -7.03 11.24 9.69
C LEU A 46 -7.95 10.70 8.60
N ARG A 47 -8.39 11.57 7.67
CA ARG A 47 -9.21 11.11 6.55
C ARG A 47 -8.34 10.40 5.51
N PHE A 48 -7.27 11.04 5.06
CA PHE A 48 -6.34 10.46 4.09
C PHE A 48 -4.90 10.87 4.43
N PRO A 49 -3.99 9.91 4.70
CA PRO A 49 -4.10 8.51 4.30
C PRO A 49 -4.67 7.54 5.37
N ILE A 50 -4.75 7.91 6.65
CA ILE A 50 -4.99 6.97 7.75
C ILE A 50 -6.35 6.26 7.63
N GLY A 51 -7.44 6.99 7.58
CA GLY A 51 -8.80 6.42 7.54
C GLY A 51 -9.04 5.58 6.28
N VAL A 52 -8.58 6.05 5.13
CA VAL A 52 -8.64 5.29 3.87
C VAL A 52 -7.82 4.00 3.96
N SER A 53 -6.63 4.02 4.57
CA SER A 53 -5.80 2.82 4.72
C SER A 53 -6.47 1.75 5.59
N TYR A 54 -7.18 2.16 6.67
CA TYR A 54 -8.00 1.24 7.46
C TYR A 54 -9.15 0.63 6.65
N ALA A 55 -9.83 1.43 5.82
CA ALA A 55 -10.91 0.94 4.96
C ALA A 55 -10.39 -0.06 3.91
N LEU A 56 -9.26 0.26 3.27
CA LEU A 56 -8.62 -0.63 2.30
C LEU A 56 -8.14 -1.93 2.95
N GLY A 57 -7.52 -1.84 4.14
CA GLY A 57 -7.10 -3.02 4.88
C GLY A 57 -8.28 -3.89 5.33
N PHE A 58 -9.39 -3.29 5.77
CA PHE A 58 -10.64 -4.01 6.06
C PHE A 58 -11.15 -4.78 4.82
N LEU A 59 -11.29 -4.09 3.68
CA LEU A 59 -11.76 -4.71 2.44
C LEU A 59 -10.78 -5.80 1.96
N GLY A 60 -9.48 -5.56 2.08
CA GLY A 60 -8.44 -6.50 1.71
C GLY A 60 -8.42 -7.76 2.58
N LEU A 61 -8.64 -7.64 3.90
CA LEU A 61 -8.77 -8.79 4.79
C LEU A 61 -10.00 -9.64 4.46
N LEU A 62 -11.14 -9.01 4.13
CA LEU A 62 -12.35 -9.74 3.72
C LEU A 62 -12.18 -10.42 2.35
N ALA A 63 -11.64 -9.71 1.36
CA ALA A 63 -11.30 -10.29 0.06
C ALA A 63 -10.26 -11.43 0.21
N GLY A 64 -9.39 -11.30 1.22
CA GLY A 64 -8.41 -12.31 1.62
C GLY A 64 -8.98 -13.67 1.97
N VAL A 65 -10.24 -13.75 2.40
CA VAL A 65 -10.94 -15.02 2.67
C VAL A 65 -11.15 -15.82 1.38
N ALA A 66 -11.39 -15.14 0.26
CA ALA A 66 -11.52 -15.76 -1.05
C ALA A 66 -10.17 -15.91 -1.75
N VAL A 67 -9.27 -14.94 -1.59
CA VAL A 67 -7.95 -14.92 -2.24
C VAL A 67 -6.87 -14.70 -1.17
N PRO A 68 -6.24 -15.76 -0.63
CA PRO A 68 -5.37 -15.68 0.54
C PRO A 68 -4.22 -14.68 0.40
N ALA A 69 -3.66 -14.56 -0.81
CA ALA A 69 -2.63 -13.57 -1.14
C ALA A 69 -3.07 -12.12 -0.82
N ILE A 70 -4.32 -11.73 -1.11
CA ILE A 70 -4.84 -10.39 -0.78
C ILE A 70 -4.88 -10.19 0.74
N GLY A 71 -5.27 -11.23 1.48
CA GLY A 71 -5.29 -11.20 2.95
C GLY A 71 -3.91 -11.02 3.56
N VAL A 72 -2.89 -11.71 3.03
CA VAL A 72 -1.49 -11.55 3.44
C VAL A 72 -1.03 -10.10 3.22
N VAL A 73 -1.32 -9.53 2.06
CA VAL A 73 -0.94 -8.14 1.72
C VAL A 73 -1.64 -7.14 2.63
N ALA A 74 -2.94 -7.30 2.88
CA ALA A 74 -3.67 -6.43 3.79
C ALA A 74 -3.13 -6.50 5.22
N ALA A 75 -2.83 -7.70 5.73
CA ALA A 75 -2.26 -7.90 7.05
C ALA A 75 -0.84 -7.32 7.16
N ALA A 76 0.02 -7.52 6.14
CA ALA A 76 1.34 -6.93 6.07
C ALA A 76 1.29 -5.39 6.01
N GLY A 77 0.34 -4.85 5.25
CA GLY A 77 0.05 -3.41 5.21
C GLY A 77 -0.31 -2.86 6.58
N PHE A 78 -1.14 -3.57 7.35
CA PHE A 78 -1.45 -3.19 8.73
C PHE A 78 -0.24 -3.28 9.66
N VAL A 79 0.61 -4.30 9.54
CA VAL A 79 1.86 -4.37 10.30
C VAL A 79 2.72 -3.15 10.04
N ALA A 80 2.95 -2.80 8.76
CA ALA A 80 3.70 -1.60 8.39
C ALA A 80 3.04 -0.32 8.92
N PHE A 81 1.72 -0.20 8.79
CA PHE A 81 0.93 0.92 9.30
C PHE A 81 1.13 1.12 10.81
N PHE A 82 1.01 0.04 11.60
CA PHE A 82 1.14 0.14 13.06
C PHE A 82 2.60 0.32 13.50
N LEU A 83 3.59 -0.18 12.76
CA LEU A 83 4.99 0.16 12.99
C LEU A 83 5.25 1.66 12.78
N LEU A 84 4.69 2.27 11.74
CA LEU A 84 4.75 3.73 11.53
C LEU A 84 4.04 4.49 12.65
N ALA A 85 2.90 3.99 13.12
CA ALA A 85 2.19 4.56 14.26
C ALA A 85 3.06 4.52 15.54
N ILE A 86 3.68 3.37 15.86
CA ILE A 86 4.63 3.26 16.97
C ILE A 86 5.80 4.24 16.77
N GLY A 87 6.35 4.35 15.56
CA GLY A 87 7.38 5.35 15.26
C GLY A 87 6.94 6.79 15.54
N ALA A 88 5.68 7.14 15.27
CA ALA A 88 5.12 8.45 15.60
C ALA A 88 5.03 8.67 17.12
N HIS A 89 4.62 7.66 17.89
CA HIS A 89 4.64 7.70 19.36
C HIS A 89 6.06 7.88 19.90
N LEU A 90 7.02 7.08 19.41
CA LEU A 90 8.42 7.16 19.82
C LEU A 90 9.06 8.51 19.50
N ARG A 91 8.69 9.12 18.35
CA ARG A 91 9.18 10.45 17.93
C ARG A 91 8.87 11.55 18.94
N VAL A 92 7.71 11.48 19.57
CA VAL A 92 7.29 12.45 20.59
C VAL A 92 7.62 12.00 22.02
N GLY A 93 8.39 10.92 22.17
CA GLY A 93 8.78 10.37 23.47
C GLY A 93 7.67 9.64 24.22
N ASP A 94 6.56 9.29 23.55
CA ASP A 94 5.48 8.53 24.16
C ASP A 94 5.86 7.05 24.30
N ARG A 95 5.91 6.56 25.54
CA ARG A 95 6.28 5.18 25.88
C ARG A 95 5.08 4.26 26.11
N SER A 96 3.85 4.78 25.98
CA SER A 96 2.62 4.00 26.19
C SER A 96 1.72 4.02 24.94
N PRO A 97 2.15 3.44 23.79
CA PRO A 97 1.39 3.47 22.55
C PRO A 97 0.23 2.45 22.54
N GLY A 98 -0.50 2.28 23.64
CA GLY A 98 -1.31 1.09 23.95
C GLY A 98 -2.19 0.60 22.79
N ARG A 99 -2.91 1.50 22.10
CA ARG A 99 -3.75 1.14 20.94
C ARG A 99 -2.94 0.72 19.72
N ALA A 100 -1.84 1.42 19.42
CA ALA A 100 -0.96 1.06 18.31
C ALA A 100 -0.23 -0.27 18.59
N GLY A 101 0.15 -0.53 19.84
CA GLY A 101 0.73 -1.81 20.25
C GLY A 101 -0.26 -2.98 20.11
N ALA A 102 -1.50 -2.80 20.59
CA ALA A 102 -2.55 -3.81 20.42
C ALA A 102 -2.88 -4.05 18.93
N GLY A 103 -2.95 -2.98 18.14
CA GLY A 103 -3.14 -3.06 16.70
C GLY A 103 -2.01 -3.81 15.98
N LEU A 104 -0.76 -3.54 16.35
CA LEU A 104 0.40 -4.25 15.82
C LEU A 104 0.36 -5.73 16.15
N ALA A 105 0.05 -6.09 17.40
CA ALA A 105 -0.04 -7.49 17.83
C ALA A 105 -1.13 -8.24 17.05
N LEU A 106 -2.31 -7.63 16.88
CA LEU A 106 -3.39 -8.20 16.08
C LEU A 106 -2.97 -8.34 14.61
N ALA A 107 -2.39 -7.30 14.01
CA ALA A 107 -1.94 -7.35 12.62
C ALA A 107 -0.87 -8.42 12.39
N ALA A 108 0.11 -8.54 13.30
CA ALA A 108 1.16 -9.54 13.22
C ALA A 108 0.58 -10.96 13.39
N ALA A 109 -0.33 -11.17 14.34
CA ALA A 109 -1.01 -12.45 14.51
C ALA A 109 -1.83 -12.82 13.27
N THR A 110 -2.59 -11.88 12.72
CA THR A 110 -3.35 -12.09 11.47
C THR A 110 -2.43 -12.40 10.31
N LEU A 111 -1.29 -11.71 10.16
CA LEU A 111 -0.32 -11.97 9.10
C LEU A 111 0.27 -13.38 9.23
N VAL A 112 0.75 -13.75 10.42
CA VAL A 112 1.34 -15.07 10.68
C VAL A 112 0.32 -16.17 10.43
N VAL A 113 -0.90 -16.06 10.99
CA VAL A 113 -1.93 -17.09 10.82
C VAL A 113 -2.39 -17.18 9.37
N THR A 114 -2.57 -16.05 8.67
CA THR A 114 -2.95 -16.07 7.24
C THR A 114 -1.86 -16.72 6.41
N GLY A 115 -0.59 -16.37 6.64
CA GLY A 115 0.55 -16.97 5.93
C GLY A 115 0.69 -18.47 6.21
N LEU A 116 0.58 -18.88 7.48
CA LEU A 116 0.65 -20.30 7.87
C LEU A 116 -0.54 -21.12 7.36
N TRP A 117 -1.72 -20.53 7.27
CA TRP A 117 -2.88 -21.19 6.70
C TRP A 117 -2.75 -21.30 5.19
N ALA A 118 -2.31 -20.24 4.51
CA ALA A 118 -2.11 -20.22 3.07
C ALA A 118 -0.97 -21.16 2.63
N ALA A 119 0.11 -21.28 3.41
CA ALA A 119 1.21 -22.21 3.14
C ALA A 119 0.84 -23.69 3.26
N ARG A 120 -0.30 -24.02 3.88
CA ARG A 120 -0.85 -25.39 3.93
C ARG A 120 -1.78 -25.68 2.77
N GLN A 121 -2.14 -24.67 1.99
CA GLN A 121 -2.87 -24.88 0.76
C GLN A 121 -1.84 -25.13 -0.32
N ASP A 122 -2.09 -26.15 -1.14
CA ASP A 122 -1.35 -26.36 -2.39
C ASP A 122 -1.56 -25.19 -3.37
N ASP A 123 -2.44 -24.27 -2.99
CA ASP A 123 -2.89 -23.15 -3.76
C ASP A 123 -2.92 -21.85 -2.93
N LEU A 124 -1.81 -21.11 -2.92
CA LEU A 124 -1.68 -19.78 -2.30
C LEU A 124 -2.60 -18.72 -2.94
N GLY A 125 -3.25 -19.05 -4.06
CA GLY A 125 -4.34 -18.30 -4.66
C GLY A 125 -4.59 -18.76 -6.08
N GLY A 126 -5.46 -19.74 -6.33
CA GLY A 126 -5.45 -20.52 -7.59
C GLY A 126 -5.84 -19.72 -8.79
N VAL A 127 -6.57 -18.66 -8.51
CA VAL A 127 -6.80 -17.56 -9.44
C VAL A 127 -5.46 -16.89 -9.78
N VAL A 128 -4.73 -16.34 -8.80
CA VAL A 128 -3.43 -15.68 -9.01
C VAL A 128 -2.37 -16.62 -9.60
N ALA A 129 -2.22 -17.84 -9.10
CA ALA A 129 -1.27 -18.81 -9.62
C ALA A 129 -1.63 -19.25 -11.05
N ALA A 130 -2.92 -19.33 -11.43
CA ALA A 130 -3.31 -19.59 -12.81
C ALA A 130 -2.89 -18.45 -13.75
N TYR A 131 -2.84 -17.21 -13.27
CA TYR A 131 -2.55 -16.05 -14.10
C TYR A 131 -1.13 -15.52 -13.95
N VAL A 132 -0.32 -15.94 -12.97
CA VAL A 132 1.01 -15.36 -12.72
C VAL A 132 2.13 -16.29 -13.19
N ASN A 133 3.08 -15.77 -13.96
CA ASN A 133 4.27 -16.51 -14.41
C ASN A 133 5.16 -16.96 -13.23
N ASP A 134 5.83 -18.11 -13.37
CA ASP A 134 6.77 -18.63 -12.36
C ASP A 134 8.05 -17.80 -12.24
N LEU A 135 8.37 -17.03 -13.29
CA LEU A 135 9.44 -16.05 -13.38
C LEU A 135 8.96 -14.93 -14.30
N PRO A 136 9.37 -13.66 -14.08
CA PRO A 136 9.04 -12.60 -15.01
C PRO A 136 9.75 -12.84 -16.36
N ASP A 137 9.00 -13.09 -17.43
CA ASP A 137 9.53 -13.32 -18.77
C ASP A 137 8.82 -12.43 -19.80
N PRO A 138 9.50 -11.43 -20.41
CA PRO A 138 10.90 -11.08 -20.21
C PRO A 138 11.15 -10.36 -18.86
N TRP A 139 12.32 -10.56 -18.24
CA TRP A 139 12.66 -9.95 -16.95
C TRP A 139 13.12 -8.49 -17.04
N TRP A 140 13.70 -8.08 -18.18
CA TRP A 140 14.33 -6.77 -18.34
C TRP A 140 13.35 -5.57 -18.21
N PRO A 141 12.05 -5.64 -18.59
CA PRO A 141 11.13 -4.53 -18.39
C PRO A 141 10.86 -4.26 -16.90
N VAL A 142 10.89 -5.30 -16.07
CA VAL A 142 10.79 -5.17 -14.60
C VAL A 142 11.96 -4.37 -14.04
N VAL A 143 13.18 -4.67 -14.51
CA VAL A 143 14.39 -3.94 -14.12
C VAL A 143 14.37 -2.50 -14.62
N LEU A 144 13.95 -2.27 -15.88
CA LEU A 144 13.79 -0.94 -16.44
C LEU A 144 12.80 -0.10 -15.60
N LEU A 145 11.64 -0.66 -15.27
CA LEU A 145 10.65 0.01 -14.43
C LEU A 145 11.22 0.30 -13.03
N ALA A 146 11.96 -0.63 -12.43
CA ALA A 146 12.62 -0.40 -11.14
C ALA A 146 13.62 0.76 -11.19
N VAL A 147 14.43 0.87 -12.25
CA VAL A 147 15.38 1.99 -12.45
C VAL A 147 14.63 3.32 -12.59
N ILE A 148 13.53 3.35 -13.34
CA ILE A 148 12.68 4.55 -13.47
C ILE A 148 12.13 4.97 -12.11
N GLN A 149 11.62 4.02 -11.32
CA GLN A 149 11.10 4.29 -9.98
C GLN A 149 12.17 4.83 -9.02
N VAL A 150 13.42 4.36 -9.11
CA VAL A 150 14.55 4.93 -8.36
C VAL A 150 14.81 6.36 -8.76
N GLY A 151 14.89 6.64 -10.07
CA GLY A 151 15.10 8.00 -10.59
C GLY A 151 14.02 8.95 -10.08
N ASP A 152 12.76 8.53 -10.14
CA ASP A 152 11.63 9.32 -9.65
C ASP A 152 11.67 9.51 -8.12
N ALA A 153 12.05 8.47 -7.35
CA ALA A 153 12.27 8.59 -5.91
C ALA A 153 13.33 9.65 -5.56
N VAL A 154 14.47 9.63 -6.25
CA VAL A 154 15.57 10.60 -6.07
C VAL A 154 15.08 12.02 -6.34
N MET A 155 14.36 12.23 -7.45
CA MET A 155 13.80 13.53 -7.80
C MET A 155 12.71 14.00 -6.80
N CYS A 156 12.05 13.07 -6.10
CA CYS A 156 11.03 13.37 -5.08
C CYS A 156 11.59 13.71 -3.69
N PHE A 157 12.80 13.26 -3.32
CA PHE A 157 13.38 13.56 -1.99
C PHE A 157 13.64 15.05 -1.78
N LYS A 158 14.11 15.73 -2.82
CA LYS A 158 14.13 17.18 -2.93
C LYS A 158 13.39 17.52 -4.22
N PRO A 159 12.05 17.73 -4.16
CA PRO A 159 11.21 17.88 -5.33
C PRO A 159 11.81 18.90 -6.30
N VAL A 160 12.33 18.42 -7.43
CA VAL A 160 12.78 19.29 -8.51
C VAL A 160 11.60 20.13 -9.01
N GLY A 161 11.87 21.30 -9.59
CA GLY A 161 10.83 22.28 -9.93
C GLY A 161 9.62 21.67 -10.66
N PHE A 162 9.87 20.80 -11.63
CA PHE A 162 8.83 20.06 -12.34
C PHE A 162 7.94 19.18 -11.44
N ILE A 163 8.51 18.42 -10.50
CA ILE A 163 7.74 17.56 -9.58
C ILE A 163 6.96 18.41 -8.57
N ALA A 164 7.58 19.48 -8.06
CA ALA A 164 6.90 20.38 -7.13
C ALA A 164 5.68 21.07 -7.78
N THR A 165 5.81 21.50 -9.04
CA THR A 165 4.70 22.03 -9.83
C THR A 165 3.63 20.95 -10.03
N CYS A 166 4.00 19.74 -10.48
CA CYS A 166 3.08 18.62 -10.64
C CYS A 166 2.27 18.31 -9.37
N PHE A 167 2.93 18.23 -8.20
CA PHE A 167 2.24 18.02 -6.92
C PHE A 167 1.30 19.17 -6.55
N THR A 168 1.67 20.40 -6.90
CA THR A 168 0.83 21.58 -6.65
C THR A 168 -0.38 21.61 -7.59
N ASP A 169 -0.19 21.29 -8.86
CA ASP A 169 -1.22 21.29 -9.90
C ASP A 169 -2.32 20.27 -9.59
N VAL A 170 -1.95 19.07 -9.14
CA VAL A 170 -2.92 18.03 -8.73
C VAL A 170 -3.51 18.26 -7.33
N GLY A 171 -3.10 19.34 -6.64
CA GLY A 171 -3.57 19.68 -5.30
C GLY A 171 -3.14 18.69 -4.21
N LEU A 172 -1.98 18.03 -4.36
CA LEU A 172 -1.47 17.09 -3.37
C LEU A 172 -1.15 17.83 -2.06
N PRO A 173 -1.75 17.45 -0.91
CA PRO A 173 -1.46 18.07 0.37
C PRO A 173 0.04 18.08 0.68
N ARG A 174 0.56 19.24 1.09
CA ARG A 174 2.00 19.44 1.38
C ARG A 174 2.55 18.45 2.38
N ALA A 175 1.72 18.02 3.34
CA ALA A 175 2.09 17.02 4.32
C ALA A 175 2.45 15.67 3.68
N LEU A 176 1.88 15.30 2.52
CA LEU A 176 2.16 14.03 1.86
C LEU A 176 3.39 14.05 0.95
N TRP A 177 3.96 15.22 0.66
CA TRP A 177 5.12 15.33 -0.22
C TRP A 177 6.33 14.50 0.25
N PRO A 178 6.69 14.48 1.55
CA PRO A 178 7.80 13.65 2.03
C PRO A 178 7.52 12.14 1.97
N VAL A 179 6.26 11.73 1.81
CA VAL A 179 5.86 10.31 1.71
C VAL A 179 6.08 9.77 0.30
N MET A 180 5.92 10.61 -0.72
CA MET A 180 6.06 10.25 -2.14
C MET A 180 7.39 9.54 -2.51
N PRO A 181 8.58 10.02 -2.10
CA PRO A 181 9.82 9.30 -2.42
C PRO A 181 9.84 7.90 -1.81
N TRP A 182 9.34 7.73 -0.58
CA TRP A 182 9.30 6.43 0.10
C TRP A 182 8.36 5.42 -0.58
N VAL A 183 7.25 5.88 -1.14
CA VAL A 183 6.36 5.04 -1.96
C VAL A 183 7.11 4.47 -3.17
N LYS A 184 7.95 5.29 -3.80
CA LYS A 184 8.73 4.89 -4.98
C LYS A 184 9.91 3.99 -4.64
N VAL A 185 10.56 4.22 -3.50
CA VAL A 185 11.57 3.31 -2.94
C VAL A 185 10.95 1.94 -2.64
N ALA A 186 9.77 1.91 -2.02
CA ALA A 186 9.05 0.67 -1.73
C ALA A 186 8.67 -0.07 -3.03
N ALA A 187 8.20 0.66 -4.05
CA ALA A 187 7.92 0.08 -5.36
C ALA A 187 9.19 -0.51 -6.02
N THR A 188 10.32 0.20 -5.94
CA THR A 188 11.61 -0.31 -6.42
C THR A 188 11.97 -1.61 -5.71
N ALA A 189 11.92 -1.62 -4.38
CA ALA A 189 12.26 -2.79 -3.58
C ALA A 189 11.35 -3.98 -3.92
N GLY A 190 10.05 -3.74 -4.10
CA GLY A 190 9.07 -4.75 -4.50
C GLY A 190 9.31 -5.32 -5.90
N LEU A 191 9.64 -4.47 -6.88
CA LEU A 191 9.97 -4.92 -8.24
C LEU A 191 11.26 -5.74 -8.27
N VAL A 192 12.29 -5.29 -7.54
CA VAL A 192 13.57 -6.00 -7.42
C VAL A 192 13.37 -7.34 -6.74
N ALA A 193 12.70 -7.38 -5.57
CA ALA A 193 12.34 -8.64 -4.92
C ALA A 193 11.49 -9.54 -5.83
N GLY A 194 10.65 -8.93 -6.67
CA GLY A 194 9.81 -9.57 -7.67
C GLY A 194 10.55 -10.38 -8.73
N LEU A 195 11.84 -10.12 -8.94
CA LEU A 195 12.68 -10.90 -9.85
C LEU A 195 12.95 -12.32 -9.32
N TRP A 196 12.95 -12.50 -8.00
CA TRP A 196 13.12 -13.81 -7.35
C TRP A 196 11.81 -14.35 -6.78
N VAL A 197 10.85 -13.48 -6.48
CA VAL A 197 9.54 -13.84 -5.92
C VAL A 197 8.44 -13.26 -6.81
N PRO A 198 8.02 -13.96 -7.87
CA PRO A 198 7.13 -13.42 -8.92
C PRO A 198 5.83 -12.83 -8.39
N TYR A 199 5.23 -13.45 -7.37
CA TYR A 199 4.02 -12.93 -6.71
C TYR A 199 4.21 -11.53 -6.13
N VAL A 200 5.38 -11.24 -5.56
CA VAL A 200 5.74 -9.91 -5.05
C VAL A 200 5.90 -8.92 -6.20
N GLY A 201 6.51 -9.34 -7.31
CA GLY A 201 6.68 -8.52 -8.51
C GLY A 201 5.35 -8.19 -9.19
N ALA A 202 4.48 -9.18 -9.35
CA ALA A 202 3.13 -9.05 -9.90
C ALA A 202 2.28 -8.10 -9.04
N LEU A 203 2.30 -8.31 -7.72
CA LEU A 203 1.61 -7.43 -6.77
C LEU A 203 2.14 -5.99 -6.83
N THR A 204 3.46 -5.81 -6.85
CA THR A 204 4.07 -4.49 -6.90
C THR A 204 3.73 -3.77 -8.21
N SER A 205 3.74 -4.50 -9.31
CA SER A 205 3.35 -3.98 -10.63
C SER A 205 1.86 -3.61 -10.67
N ALA A 206 0.97 -4.45 -10.12
CA ALA A 206 -0.45 -4.13 -9.98
C ALA A 206 -0.68 -2.89 -9.09
N ALA A 207 0.06 -2.77 -7.99
CA ALA A 207 0.01 -1.60 -7.12
C ALA A 207 0.52 -0.33 -7.84
N LEU A 208 1.53 -0.43 -8.69
CA LEU A 208 1.99 0.67 -9.54
C LEU A 208 0.94 1.07 -10.58
N VAL A 209 0.28 0.11 -11.23
CA VAL A 209 -0.87 0.39 -12.11
C VAL A 209 -1.94 1.17 -11.35
N ALA A 210 -2.36 0.69 -10.19
CA ALA A 210 -3.36 1.37 -9.36
C ALA A 210 -2.90 2.79 -8.94
N TYR A 211 -1.64 2.93 -8.54
CA TYR A 211 -1.03 4.23 -8.22
C TYR A 211 -1.11 5.20 -9.40
N PHE A 212 -0.73 4.77 -10.61
CA PHE A 212 -0.76 5.64 -11.78
C PHE A 212 -2.17 5.90 -12.31
N VAL A 213 -3.13 4.98 -12.12
CA VAL A 213 -4.57 5.27 -12.35
C VAL A 213 -5.05 6.38 -11.42
N CYS A 214 -4.69 6.33 -10.13
CA CYS A 214 -4.99 7.40 -9.18
C CYS A 214 -4.33 8.72 -9.60
N ALA A 215 -3.07 8.69 -10.06
CA ALA A 215 -2.35 9.86 -10.54
C ALA A 215 -3.04 10.48 -11.77
N VAL A 216 -3.35 9.69 -12.80
CA VAL A 216 -4.10 10.13 -13.98
C VAL A 216 -5.44 10.74 -13.58
N SER A 217 -6.17 10.08 -12.67
CA SER A 217 -7.46 10.58 -12.18
C SER A 217 -7.32 11.93 -11.46
N ALA A 218 -6.25 12.13 -10.70
CA ALA A 218 -5.98 13.40 -10.03
C ALA A 218 -5.68 14.53 -11.03
N HIS A 219 -4.87 14.28 -12.06
CA HIS A 219 -4.63 15.24 -13.13
C HIS A 219 -5.92 15.59 -13.90
N ILE A 220 -6.73 14.59 -14.26
CA ILE A 220 -8.02 14.82 -14.93
C ILE A 220 -8.93 15.67 -14.05
N ARG A 221 -9.03 15.36 -12.75
CA ARG A 221 -9.85 16.12 -11.79
C ARG A 221 -9.35 17.56 -11.62
N ALA A 222 -8.04 17.77 -11.63
CA ALA A 222 -7.41 19.09 -11.56
C ALA A 222 -7.45 19.86 -12.89
N ARG A 223 -7.92 19.22 -13.98
CA ARG A 223 -7.90 19.75 -15.35
C ARG A 223 -6.48 20.11 -15.84
N ASP A 224 -5.47 19.43 -15.31
CA ASP A 224 -4.09 19.53 -15.78
C ASP A 224 -3.89 18.57 -16.96
N ILE A 225 -4.31 19.00 -18.16
CA ILE A 225 -4.25 18.20 -19.40
C ILE A 225 -2.92 18.46 -20.15
N GLY A 226 -1.93 19.04 -19.48
CA GLY A 226 -0.66 19.43 -20.08
C GLY A 226 0.34 18.27 -20.24
N ARG A 227 1.61 18.64 -20.39
CA ARG A 227 2.75 17.70 -20.49
C ARG A 227 2.82 16.74 -19.29
N ASN A 228 2.39 17.18 -18.11
CA ASN A 228 2.39 16.38 -16.88
C ASN A 228 1.49 15.14 -17.01
N LEU A 229 0.26 15.30 -17.47
CA LEU A 229 -0.66 14.18 -17.68
C LEU A 229 -0.10 13.19 -18.70
N VAL A 230 0.31 13.69 -19.87
CA VAL A 230 0.72 12.83 -21.00
C VAL A 230 2.03 12.10 -20.71
N LEU A 231 3.10 12.82 -20.34
CA LEU A 231 4.43 12.22 -20.19
C LEU A 231 4.66 11.58 -18.82
N ASN A 232 4.12 12.13 -17.74
CA ASN A 232 4.42 11.63 -16.39
C ASN A 232 3.40 10.56 -15.96
N ALA A 233 2.11 10.84 -16.09
CA ALA A 233 1.08 9.95 -15.56
C ALA A 233 0.66 8.86 -16.58
N THR A 234 0.30 9.24 -17.81
CA THR A 234 -0.22 8.30 -18.81
C THR A 234 0.86 7.37 -19.36
N LEU A 235 2.04 7.89 -19.72
CA LEU A 235 3.14 7.04 -20.19
C LEU A 235 3.58 6.03 -19.13
N SER A 236 3.73 6.47 -17.88
CA SER A 236 4.08 5.58 -16.77
C SER A 236 2.98 4.55 -16.50
N LEU A 237 1.69 4.92 -16.64
CA LEU A 237 0.59 3.97 -16.55
C LEU A 237 0.69 2.89 -17.64
N ILE A 238 0.90 3.30 -18.89
CA ILE A 238 1.06 2.37 -20.02
C ILE A 238 2.24 1.42 -19.76
N LEU A 239 3.37 1.96 -19.30
CA LEU A 239 4.53 1.15 -18.96
C LEU A 239 4.23 0.16 -17.83
N CYS A 240 3.57 0.59 -16.75
CA CYS A 240 3.22 -0.29 -15.63
C CYS A 240 2.26 -1.40 -16.07
N VAL A 241 1.26 -1.07 -16.91
CA VAL A 241 0.34 -2.06 -17.48
C VAL A 241 1.09 -3.03 -18.38
N ALA A 242 1.98 -2.54 -19.25
CA ALA A 242 2.78 -3.37 -20.12
C ALA A 242 3.69 -4.33 -19.32
N VAL A 243 4.37 -3.85 -18.28
CA VAL A 243 5.19 -4.71 -17.41
C VAL A 243 4.33 -5.74 -16.68
N PHE A 244 3.18 -5.33 -16.14
CA PHE A 244 2.28 -6.26 -15.46
C PHE A 244 1.78 -7.36 -16.40
N VAL A 245 1.29 -7.00 -17.59
CA VAL A 245 0.74 -7.94 -18.56
C VAL A 245 1.84 -8.80 -19.18
N LEU A 246 2.92 -8.21 -19.67
CA LEU A 246 3.93 -8.94 -20.43
C LEU A 246 4.83 -9.79 -19.55
N CYS A 247 5.16 -9.33 -18.34
CA CYS A 247 6.14 -10.03 -17.49
C CYS A 247 5.47 -10.96 -16.51
N PHE A 248 4.31 -10.57 -15.96
CA PHE A 248 3.70 -11.31 -14.86
C PHE A 248 2.45 -12.08 -15.24
N LEU A 249 1.69 -11.73 -16.30
CA LEU A 249 0.51 -12.51 -16.69
C LEU A 249 0.86 -13.68 -17.64
N ARG A 250 0.16 -14.80 -17.45
CA ARG A 250 0.15 -15.99 -18.31
C ARG A 250 -0.90 -15.88 -19.42
#